data_AF-Q4THN7-F1
#
_entry.id   AF-Q4THN7-F1
#
_cell.length_a   1.000
_cell.length_b   1.000
_cell.length_c   1.000
_cell.angle_alpha   90.00
_cell.angle_beta   90.00
_cell.angle_gamma   90.00
#
_symmetry.space_group_name_H-M   'P 1'
#
loop_
_entity.id
_entity.type
_entity.pdbx_description
1 polymer ?
#
loop_
_entity_poly.entity_id
_entity_poly.type
_entity_poly.pdbx_seq_one_letter_code
_entity_poly.pdbx_strand_id
1 'polypeptide(L)'
;LSSTASTLLNLRLCEADSGKLSSLLEFPGSLLIVPQATLGGEAKGRAMQYHTNISKEDGLRLHSAFVSLREQEAPRPARQSDTGATATGRC
;
A
#
# COMPACT_ATOMS: atom_id res chain seq x y z
N LEU A 1 -9.56 7.14 4.58
CA LEU A 1 -8.09 7.01 4.49
C LEU A 1 -7.54 5.97 5.47
N SER A 2 -7.89 6.03 6.76
CA SER A 2 -7.39 5.09 7.80
C SER A 2 -7.77 3.62 7.59
N SER A 3 -8.97 3.33 7.08
CA SER A 3 -9.35 1.94 6.77
C SER A 3 -8.51 1.35 5.63
N THR A 4 -8.41 2.04 4.49
CA THR A 4 -7.60 1.62 3.32
C THR A 4 -6.13 1.43 3.68
N ALA A 5 -5.59 2.36 4.46
CA ALA A 5 -4.26 2.31 5.02
C ALA A 5 -3.98 1.03 5.80
N SER A 6 -4.83 0.75 6.80
CA SER A 6 -4.70 -0.43 7.65
C SER A 6 -4.80 -1.71 6.81
N THR A 7 -5.76 -1.76 5.88
CA THR A 7 -5.89 -2.91 4.96
C THR A 7 -4.61 -3.15 4.18
N LEU A 8 -4.05 -2.12 3.53
CA LEU A 8 -2.85 -2.27 2.69
C LEU A 8 -1.63 -2.79 3.48
N LEU A 9 -1.45 -2.35 4.72
CA LEU A 9 -0.34 -2.79 5.55
C LEU A 9 -0.52 -4.20 6.10
N ASN A 10 -1.76 -4.64 6.31
CA ASN A 10 -2.09 -5.98 6.83
C ASN A 10 -2.30 -7.04 5.74
N LEU A 11 -2.40 -6.64 4.47
CA LEU A 11 -2.49 -7.59 3.35
C LEU A 11 -1.24 -8.47 3.31
N ARG A 12 -1.45 -9.78 3.30
CA ARG A 12 -0.39 -10.78 3.26
C ARG A 12 -0.03 -11.09 1.81
N LEU A 13 0.83 -10.27 1.23
CA LEU A 13 1.25 -10.37 -0.18
C LEU A 13 2.76 -10.59 -0.35
N CYS A 14 3.55 -10.44 0.72
CA CYS A 14 4.99 -10.70 0.68
C CYS A 14 5.25 -12.19 0.92
N GLU A 15 6.10 -12.80 0.12
CA GLU A 15 6.46 -14.21 0.25
C GLU A 15 7.77 -14.34 1.02
N ALA A 16 7.73 -14.96 2.22
CA ALA A 16 8.94 -15.33 2.94
C ALA A 16 9.61 -16.55 2.29
N ASP A 17 10.91 -16.76 2.51
CA ASP A 17 11.64 -17.93 1.95
C ASP A 17 11.06 -19.29 2.36
N SER A 18 10.23 -19.31 3.42
CA SER A 18 9.44 -20.48 3.84
C SER A 18 8.24 -20.80 2.93
N GLY A 19 7.95 -19.97 1.93
CA GLY A 19 6.74 -20.03 1.09
C GLY A 19 5.48 -19.49 1.76
N LYS A 20 5.58 -18.99 3.00
CA LYS A 20 4.44 -18.38 3.71
C LYS A 20 4.27 -16.92 3.29
N LEU A 21 3.01 -16.52 3.11
CA LEU A 21 2.67 -15.11 2.89
C LEU A 21 2.72 -14.33 4.20
N SER A 22 3.25 -13.12 4.15
CA SER A 22 3.37 -12.17 5.26
C SER A 22 2.97 -10.78 4.82
N SER A 23 2.63 -9.94 5.80
CA SER A 23 2.26 -8.55 5.57
C SER A 23 3.48 -7.61 5.56
N LEU A 24 3.32 -6.38 5.07
CA LEU A 24 4.36 -5.35 5.15
C LEU A 24 4.69 -4.93 6.59
N LEU A 25 3.83 -5.24 7.57
CA LEU A 25 4.12 -5.02 8.99
C LEU A 25 5.04 -6.10 9.57
N GLU A 26 5.00 -7.30 9.01
CA GLU A 26 5.77 -8.47 9.47
C GLU A 26 7.11 -8.62 8.73
N PHE A 27 7.24 -8.01 7.55
CA PHE A 27 8.39 -8.16 6.67
C PHE A 27 9.07 -6.80 6.42
N PRO A 28 10.42 -6.71 6.49
CA PRO A 28 11.14 -5.48 6.17
C PRO A 28 11.04 -5.19 4.66
N GLY A 29 10.10 -4.32 4.28
CA GLY A 29 9.86 -3.92 2.89
C GLY A 29 9.69 -2.41 2.74
N SER A 30 9.90 -1.92 1.51
CA SER A 30 9.63 -0.51 1.16
C SER A 30 8.25 -0.38 0.52
N LEU A 31 7.58 0.75 0.77
CA LEU A 31 6.28 1.06 0.16
C LEU A 31 6.45 2.16 -0.89
N LEU A 32 6.05 1.89 -2.14
CA LEU A 32 5.94 2.88 -3.20
C LEU A 32 4.47 3.21 -3.44
N ILE A 33 4.09 4.47 -3.20
CA ILE A 33 2.72 4.96 -3.39
C ILE A 33 2.67 5.77 -4.69
N VAL A 34 1.83 5.34 -5.63
CA VAL A 34 1.66 6.02 -6.93
C VAL A 34 0.18 6.41 -7.10
N PRO A 35 -0.13 7.68 -7.39
CA PRO A 35 -1.49 8.07 -7.72
C PRO A 35 -1.90 7.44 -9.06
N GLN A 36 -3.00 6.68 -9.08
CA GLN A 36 -3.50 6.00 -10.28
C GLN A 36 -5.00 6.23 -10.47
N ALA A 37 -5.37 7.38 -11.05
CA ALA A 37 -6.76 7.74 -11.30
C ALA A 37 -7.42 6.90 -12.40
N THR A 38 -6.64 6.27 -13.29
CA THR A 38 -7.16 5.48 -14.41
C THR A 38 -7.88 4.20 -13.97
N LEU A 39 -7.63 3.73 -12.74
CA LEU A 39 -8.32 2.57 -12.16
C LEU A 39 -9.82 2.81 -11.92
N GLY A 40 -10.25 4.07 -11.78
CA GLY A 40 -11.67 4.41 -11.68
C GLY A 40 -12.38 4.51 -13.03
N GLY A 41 -11.69 4.19 -14.14
CA GLY A 41 -12.27 4.27 -15.46
C GLY A 41 -13.30 3.18 -15.74
N GLU A 42 -14.39 3.56 -16.39
CA GLU A 42 -15.44 2.66 -16.85
C GLU A 42 -15.44 2.56 -18.38
N ALA A 43 -15.65 1.36 -18.91
CA ALA A 43 -15.68 1.13 -20.34
C ALA A 43 -16.96 1.72 -20.98
N LYS A 44 -16.79 2.49 -22.06
CA LYS A 44 -17.88 2.96 -22.92
C LYS A 44 -17.55 2.72 -24.38
N GLY A 45 -18.10 1.64 -24.92
CA GLY A 45 -17.75 1.18 -26.26
C GLY A 45 -16.26 0.82 -26.33
N ARG A 46 -15.49 1.58 -27.12
CA ARG A 46 -14.04 1.40 -27.28
C ARG A 46 -13.19 2.44 -26.53
N ALA A 47 -13.81 3.24 -25.65
CA ALA A 47 -13.14 4.28 -24.87
C ALA A 47 -13.35 4.06 -23.36
N MET A 48 -12.53 4.69 -22.53
CA MET A 48 -12.70 4.76 -21.08
C MET A 48 -13.32 6.11 -20.68
N GLN A 49 -14.22 6.10 -19.70
CA GLN A 49 -14.79 7.29 -19.08
C GLN A 49 -14.39 7.36 -17.61
N TYR A 50 -14.20 8.58 -17.11
CA TYR A 50 -13.71 8.84 -15.75
C TYR A 50 -14.65 9.78 -14.98
N HIS A 51 -15.94 9.84 -15.34
CA HIS A 51 -16.88 10.80 -14.76
C HIS A 51 -17.17 10.54 -13.28
N THR A 52 -16.90 9.33 -12.80
CA THR A 52 -17.00 8.93 -11.39
C THR A 52 -15.72 9.21 -10.60
N ASN A 53 -14.63 9.62 -11.26
CA ASN A 53 -13.41 9.99 -10.57
C ASN A 53 -13.59 11.27 -9.76
N ILE A 54 -12.84 11.32 -8.66
CA ILE A 54 -12.70 12.53 -7.86
C ILE A 54 -12.04 13.65 -8.68
N SER A 55 -12.33 14.91 -8.30
CA SER A 55 -11.67 16.09 -8.88
C SER A 55 -10.14 16.02 -8.71
N LYS A 56 -9.40 16.75 -9.54
CA LYS A 56 -7.93 16.79 -9.46
C LYS A 56 -7.48 17.34 -8.11
N GLU A 57 -8.12 18.40 -7.64
CA GLU A 57 -7.77 19.12 -6.42
C GLU A 57 -8.01 18.26 -5.18
N ASP A 58 -9.17 17.60 -5.11
CA ASP A 58 -9.48 16.68 -4.02
C ASP A 58 -8.64 15.41 -4.11
N GLY A 59 -8.37 14.91 -5.31
CA GLY A 59 -7.46 13.78 -5.54
C GLY A 59 -6.06 14.05 -5.02
N LEU A 60 -5.50 15.23 -5.31
CA LEU A 60 -4.21 15.67 -4.77
C LEU A 60 -4.25 15.74 -3.24
N ARG A 61 -5.29 16.39 -2.68
CA ARG A 61 -5.45 16.52 -1.22
C ARG A 61 -5.51 15.16 -0.52
N LEU A 62 -6.31 14.23 -1.04
CA LEU A 62 -6.45 12.89 -0.47
C LEU A 62 -5.17 12.06 -0.63
N HIS A 63 -4.51 12.15 -1.78
CA HIS A 63 -3.24 11.46 -2.01
C HIS A 63 -2.16 11.95 -1.03
N SER A 64 -1.98 13.26 -0.90
CA SER A 64 -1.04 13.85 0.06
C SER A 64 -1.35 13.44 1.50
N ALA A 65 -2.63 13.50 1.91
CA ALA A 65 -3.05 13.05 3.24
C ALA A 65 -2.79 11.55 3.45
N PHE A 66 -2.95 10.72 2.42
CA PHE A 66 -2.67 9.29 2.49
C PHE A 66 -1.18 9.00 2.66
N VAL A 67 -0.31 9.69 1.91
CA VAL A 67 1.16 9.60 2.03
C VAL A 67 1.60 10.02 3.43
N SER A 68 1.17 11.19 3.91
CA SER A 68 1.54 11.67 5.25
C SER A 68 1.07 10.73 6.36
N LEU A 69 -0.09 10.09 6.21
CA LEU A 69 -0.56 9.08 7.17
C LEU A 69 0.34 7.83 7.17
N ARG A 70 0.85 7.39 6.01
CA ARG A 70 1.80 6.26 5.94
C ARG A 70 3.16 6.60 6.54
N GLU A 71 3.64 7.82 6.34
CA GLU A 71 4.90 8.26 6.94
C GLU A 71 4.82 8.30 8.47
N GLN A 72 3.67 8.70 9.03
CA GLN A 72 3.43 8.72 10.48
C GLN A 72 3.23 7.33 11.09
N GLU A 73 2.57 6.43 10.36
CA GLU A 73 2.31 5.04 10.78
C GLU A 73 3.40 4.06 10.35
N ALA A 74 4.47 4.55 9.70
CA ALA A 74 5.54 3.70 9.20
C ALA A 74 6.03 2.78 10.33
N PRO A 75 6.18 1.47 10.05
CA PRO A 75 6.57 0.53 11.07
C PRO A 75 7.87 1.02 11.68
N ARG A 76 7.89 1.24 13.00
CA ARG A 76 9.15 1.16 13.75
C ARG A 76 9.83 -0.13 13.28
N PRO A 77 11.12 -0.09 12.92
CA PRO A 77 11.82 -1.27 12.43
C PRO A 77 11.47 -2.44 13.34
N ALA A 78 11.04 -3.55 12.73
CA ALA A 78 10.55 -4.72 13.43
C ALA A 78 11.40 -4.95 14.67
N ARG A 79 10.76 -5.12 15.84
CA ARG A 79 11.47 -5.52 17.05
C ARG A 79 12.36 -6.69 16.64
N GLN A 80 13.67 -6.50 16.73
CA GLN A 80 14.64 -7.57 16.61
C GLN A 80 14.17 -8.63 17.60
N SER A 81 13.55 -9.70 17.10
CA SER A 81 13.38 -10.91 17.89
C SER A 81 14.79 -11.44 18.13
N ASP A 82 15.09 -11.76 19.37
CA ASP A 82 16.40 -12.21 19.88
C ASP A 82 16.88 -13.55 19.30
N THR A 83 16.26 -13.99 18.20
CA THR A 83 16.68 -15.10 17.34
C THR A 83 17.11 -14.48 16.02
N GLY A 84 18.43 -14.37 15.81
CA GLY A 84 19.10 -13.61 14.75
C GLY A 84 18.88 -14.07 13.30
N ALA A 85 17.64 -14.33 12.89
CA ALA A 85 17.26 -14.51 11.50
C ALA A 85 16.37 -13.35 11.06
N THR A 86 16.92 -12.42 10.29
CA THR A 86 16.12 -11.45 9.54
C THR A 86 15.21 -12.23 8.59
N ALA A 87 13.90 -12.02 8.66
CA ALA A 87 12.98 -12.65 7.70
C ALA A 87 13.36 -12.19 6.29
N THR A 88 13.82 -13.13 5.46
CA THR A 88 14.18 -12.94 4.05
C THR A 88 13.05 -13.43 3.16
N GLY A 89 12.87 -12.78 2.01
CA GLY A 89 11.70 -13.00 1.15
C GLY A 89 11.56 -11.94 0.05
N ARG A 90 10.41 -11.93 -0.63
CA ARG A 90 10.09 -11.02 -1.73
C ARG A 90 8.79 -10.27 -1.49
N CYS A 91 8.90 -8.95 -1.58
CA CYS A 91 7.87 -8.01 -2.00
C CYS A 91 8.50 -7.21 -3.18
#